data_AF-A0A1I6ETA5-F1
#
_entry.id   AF-A0A1I6ETA5-F1
#
_cell.length_a   1.000
_cell.length_b   1.000
_cell.length_c   1.000
_cell.angle_alpha   90.00
_cell.angle_beta   90.00
_cell.angle_gamma   90.00
#
_symmetry.space_group_name_H-M   'P 1'
#
loop_
_entity.id
_entity.type
_entity.pdbx_description
1 polymer ?
#
loop_
_entity_poly.entity_id
_entity_poly.type
_entity_poly.pdbx_seq_one_letter_code
_entity_poly.pdbx_strand_id
1 'polypeptide(L)'
;MWGDAPPRQAKAALYSYLSRLRTALDGIPIVRRSGGYVLETDPASIDLHRFRALVTLGRPDEAMLLVRERPLDERLASQLMRALIGAGQRSAALVHYAQLQGRLADELGLNPGPALRDLHASLIQRPQWSPRQLPAAPMDFTGVTAELAALDLAGPIVTITGPAGTGKTRLALHWAHEHTSDYPDGQLFVDLNGSDPADVVREFITALGTSRTASHRNRTRRQRFTAHCWPTAAC
;
A
#
# COMPACT_ATOMS: atom_id res chain seq x y z
N MET A 1 11.84 -10.60 18.20
CA MET A 1 11.71 -11.44 19.43
C MET A 1 12.49 -10.87 20.60
N TRP A 2 13.68 -10.28 20.42
CA TRP A 2 14.47 -9.73 21.53
C TRP A 2 14.88 -8.25 21.38
N GLY A 3 14.39 -7.55 20.35
CA GLY A 3 14.78 -6.16 20.08
C GLY A 3 16.31 -6.02 20.02
N ASP A 4 16.84 -4.96 20.63
CA ASP A 4 18.27 -4.67 20.68
C ASP A 4 19.05 -5.46 21.75
N ALA A 5 18.37 -6.27 22.57
CA ALA A 5 18.97 -6.98 23.69
C ALA A 5 18.73 -8.51 23.63
N PRO A 6 19.42 -9.24 22.74
CA PRO A 6 19.32 -10.69 22.67
C PRO A 6 19.91 -11.36 23.92
N PRO A 7 19.30 -12.45 24.42
CA PRO A 7 19.84 -13.20 25.54
C PRO A 7 21.20 -13.82 25.17
N ARG A 8 22.08 -13.99 26.18
CA ARG A 8 23.43 -14.54 26.03
C ARG A 8 23.48 -15.90 25.30
N GLN A 9 22.37 -16.64 25.26
CA GLN A 9 22.21 -17.90 24.53
C GLN A 9 21.03 -17.88 23.55
N ALA A 10 20.88 -16.83 22.74
CA ALA A 10 19.80 -16.71 21.76
C ALA A 10 19.65 -17.93 20.83
N LYS A 11 20.75 -18.60 20.45
CA LYS A 11 20.70 -19.85 19.66
C LYS A 11 20.06 -21.00 20.42
N ALA A 12 20.39 -21.21 21.69
CA ALA A 12 19.81 -22.28 22.50
C ALA A 12 18.31 -22.05 22.70
N ALA A 13 17.91 -20.80 22.98
CA ALA A 13 16.50 -20.42 23.07
C ALA A 13 15.74 -20.70 21.75
N LEU A 14 16.32 -20.33 20.60
CA LEU A 14 15.75 -20.60 19.28
C LEU A 14 15.54 -22.11 19.03
N TYR A 15 16.53 -22.95 19.37
CA TYR A 15 16.40 -24.40 19.23
C TYR A 15 15.30 -24.99 20.14
N SER A 16 15.17 -24.50 21.38
CA SER A 16 14.08 -24.92 22.27
C SER A 16 12.71 -24.54 21.70
N TYR A 17 12.55 -23.34 21.11
CA TYR A 17 11.31 -22.95 20.44
C TYR A 17 11.01 -23.83 19.22
N LEU A 18 12.01 -24.11 18.38
CA LEU A 18 11.85 -24.98 17.21
C LEU A 18 11.48 -26.42 17.60
N SER A 19 12.05 -26.95 18.68
CA SER A 19 11.67 -28.26 19.20
C SER A 19 10.19 -28.28 19.58
N ARG A 20 9.72 -27.28 20.35
CA ARG A 20 8.31 -27.19 20.75
C ARG A 20 7.38 -26.99 19.56
N LEU A 21 7.78 -26.16 18.59
CA LEU A 21 7.01 -25.93 17.36
C LEU A 21 6.88 -27.20 16.53
N ARG A 22 7.96 -27.98 16.38
CA ARG A 22 7.91 -29.28 15.68
C ARG A 22 6.98 -30.27 16.35
N THR A 23 6.91 -30.26 17.68
CA THR A 23 5.97 -31.10 18.43
C THR A 23 4.53 -30.62 18.29
N ALA A 24 4.30 -29.31 18.32
CA ALA A 24 2.95 -28.73 18.27
C ALA A 24 2.33 -28.76 16.87
N LEU A 25 3.15 -28.67 15.82
CA LEU A 25 2.73 -28.61 14.41
C LEU A 25 2.85 -29.99 13.74
N ASP A 26 2.63 -31.05 14.50
CA ASP A 26 2.82 -32.44 14.06
C ASP A 26 2.33 -32.67 12.62
N GLY A 27 3.23 -33.17 11.77
CA GLY A 27 2.99 -33.35 10.34
C GLY A 27 3.36 -32.19 9.40
N ILE A 28 3.69 -30.99 9.91
CA ILE A 28 4.11 -29.83 9.08
C ILE A 28 5.65 -29.66 9.11
N PRO A 29 6.37 -29.86 8.00
CA PRO A 29 7.83 -29.80 7.97
C PRO A 29 8.38 -28.39 8.24
N ILE A 30 9.23 -28.28 9.26
CA ILE A 30 10.05 -27.09 9.53
C ILE A 30 11.50 -27.37 9.10
N VAL A 31 11.83 -26.91 7.89
CA VAL A 31 13.10 -27.17 7.20
C VAL A 31 14.07 -26.01 7.41
N ARG A 32 15.35 -26.33 7.61
CA ARG A 32 16.41 -25.31 7.65
C ARG A 32 16.84 -24.96 6.23
N ARG A 33 16.82 -23.69 5.86
CA ARG A 33 17.31 -23.16 4.57
C ARG A 33 18.39 -22.10 4.81
N SER A 34 19.15 -21.74 3.78
CA SER A 34 20.18 -20.68 3.89
C SER A 34 19.50 -19.37 4.32
N GLY A 35 19.72 -18.95 5.56
CA GLY A 35 19.12 -17.75 6.14
C GLY A 35 18.09 -17.97 7.25
N GLY A 36 17.68 -19.22 7.55
CA GLY A 36 16.76 -19.47 8.67
C GLY A 36 16.01 -20.80 8.62
N TYR A 37 14.76 -20.76 9.08
CA TYR A 37 13.83 -21.89 9.11
C TYR A 37 12.61 -21.54 8.29
N VAL A 38 12.15 -22.49 7.47
CA VAL A 38 10.96 -22.37 6.63
C VAL A 38 9.97 -23.43 7.07
N LEU A 39 8.72 -23.02 7.25
CA LEU A 39 7.61 -23.93 7.44
C LEU A 39 7.04 -24.25 6.04
N GLU A 40 7.23 -25.49 5.58
CA GLU A 40 6.75 -25.95 4.28
C GLU A 40 5.31 -26.45 4.45
N THR A 41 4.35 -25.69 3.95
CA THR A 41 2.92 -26.03 3.95
C THR A 41 2.30 -25.56 2.64
N ASP A 42 1.18 -26.17 2.25
CA ASP A 42 0.37 -25.67 1.14
C ASP A 42 -0.10 -24.23 1.45
N PRO A 43 0.21 -23.21 0.62
CA PRO A 43 -0.32 -21.86 0.82
C PRO A 43 -1.85 -21.82 0.90
N ALA A 44 -2.56 -22.73 0.24
CA ALA A 44 -4.02 -22.81 0.32
C ALA A 44 -4.53 -23.25 1.70
N SER A 45 -3.68 -23.90 2.52
CA SER A 45 -3.98 -24.24 3.91
C SER A 45 -3.83 -23.05 4.87
N ILE A 46 -3.36 -21.90 4.38
CA ILE A 46 -3.25 -20.66 5.16
C ILE A 46 -4.35 -19.70 4.71
N ASP A 47 -5.31 -19.44 5.59
CA ASP A 47 -6.47 -18.59 5.31
C ASP A 47 -6.10 -17.23 4.71
N LEU A 48 -5.00 -16.62 5.17
CA LEU A 48 -4.49 -15.35 4.65
C LEU A 48 -4.05 -15.42 3.18
N HIS A 49 -3.37 -16.51 2.79
CA HIS A 49 -2.94 -16.74 1.42
C HIS A 49 -4.12 -17.08 0.53
N ARG A 50 -5.06 -17.90 1.03
CA ARG A 50 -6.31 -18.21 0.34
C ARG A 50 -7.15 -16.95 0.08
N PHE A 51 -7.29 -16.07 1.08
CA PHE A 51 -7.98 -14.79 0.94
C PHE A 51 -7.35 -13.93 -0.17
N ARG A 52 -6.02 -13.75 -0.14
CA ARG A 52 -5.32 -12.95 -1.16
C ARG A 52 -5.51 -13.52 -2.55
N ALA A 53 -5.40 -14.84 -2.70
CA ALA A 53 -5.62 -15.50 -3.98
C ALA A 53 -7.05 -15.25 -4.50
N LEU A 54 -8.07 -15.35 -3.65
CA LEU A 54 -9.47 -15.09 -4.04
C LEU A 54 -9.70 -13.64 -4.49
N VAL A 55 -9.09 -12.67 -3.80
CA VAL A 55 -9.14 -11.26 -4.22
C VAL A 55 -8.46 -11.06 -5.58
N THR A 56 -7.26 -11.61 -5.76
CA THR A 56 -6.52 -11.51 -7.03
C THR A 56 -7.25 -12.19 -8.20
N LEU A 57 -7.95 -13.29 -7.93
CA LEU A 57 -8.74 -14.02 -8.92
C LEU A 57 -10.12 -13.37 -9.19
N GLY A 58 -10.45 -12.26 -8.55
CA GLY A 58 -11.75 -11.58 -8.73
C GLY A 58 -12.93 -12.37 -8.16
N ARG A 59 -12.72 -13.13 -7.07
CA ARG A 59 -13.75 -13.91 -6.36
C ARG A 59 -14.05 -13.32 -4.97
N PRO A 60 -14.59 -12.08 -4.89
CA PRO A 60 -14.76 -11.37 -3.63
C PRO A 60 -15.78 -12.03 -2.70
N ASP A 61 -16.79 -12.70 -3.23
CA ASP A 61 -17.82 -13.37 -2.42
C ASP A 61 -17.21 -14.50 -1.57
N GLU A 62 -16.32 -15.29 -2.16
CA GLU A 62 -15.61 -16.36 -1.44
C GLU A 62 -14.57 -15.81 -0.47
N ALA A 63 -13.89 -14.72 -0.82
CA ALA A 63 -13.00 -14.03 0.11
C ALA A 63 -13.78 -13.52 1.34
N MET A 64 -15.02 -13.04 1.12
CA MET A 64 -15.90 -12.58 2.18
C MET A 64 -16.41 -13.73 3.06
N LEU A 65 -16.65 -14.93 2.49
CA LEU A 65 -17.00 -16.11 3.28
C LEU A 65 -15.91 -16.46 4.30
N LEU A 66 -14.63 -16.41 3.91
CA LEU A 66 -13.51 -16.65 4.84
C LEU A 66 -13.51 -15.66 6.02
N VAL A 67 -13.77 -14.38 5.75
CA VAL A 67 -13.85 -13.36 6.80
C VAL A 67 -15.05 -13.62 7.73
N ARG A 68 -16.18 -14.07 7.18
CA ARG A 68 -17.37 -14.42 7.96
C ARG A 68 -17.17 -15.66 8.84
N GLU A 69 -16.41 -16.65 8.38
CA GLU A 69 -16.07 -17.85 9.14
C GLU A 69 -15.11 -17.56 10.31
N ARG A 70 -14.29 -16.51 10.19
CA ARG A 70 -13.28 -16.11 11.18
C ARG A 70 -13.44 -14.65 11.59
N PRO A 71 -14.58 -14.29 12.22
CA PRO A 71 -14.94 -12.89 12.42
C PRO A 71 -14.06 -12.13 13.41
N LEU A 72 -13.28 -12.82 14.25
CA LEU A 72 -12.35 -12.21 15.20
C LEU A 72 -10.88 -12.24 14.71
N ASP A 73 -10.63 -12.73 13.49
CA ASP A 73 -9.28 -12.75 12.92
C ASP A 73 -8.88 -11.35 12.40
N GLU A 74 -8.11 -10.64 13.21
CA GLU A 74 -7.62 -9.30 12.89
C GLU A 74 -6.76 -9.24 11.61
N ARG A 75 -6.08 -10.34 11.25
CA ARG A 75 -5.24 -10.38 10.03
C ARG A 75 -6.09 -10.44 8.79
N LEU A 76 -7.13 -11.28 8.79
CA LEU A 76 -8.10 -11.36 7.69
C LEU A 76 -8.86 -10.03 7.56
N ALA A 77 -9.31 -9.45 8.66
CA ALA A 77 -9.94 -8.14 8.65
C ALA A 77 -9.01 -7.05 8.09
N SER A 78 -7.73 -7.06 8.46
CA SER A 78 -6.74 -6.13 7.91
C SER A 78 -6.57 -6.29 6.39
N GLN A 79 -6.61 -7.51 5.85
CA GLN A 79 -6.53 -7.70 4.40
C GLN A 79 -7.81 -7.25 3.71
N LEU A 80 -8.99 -7.53 4.28
CA LEU A 80 -10.25 -7.05 3.73
C LEU A 80 -10.28 -5.52 3.69
N MET A 81 -9.90 -4.86 4.79
CA MET A 81 -9.80 -3.40 4.82
C MET A 81 -8.85 -2.86 3.75
N ARG A 82 -7.70 -3.51 3.53
CA ARG A 82 -6.76 -3.13 2.46
C ARG A 82 -7.35 -3.33 1.06
N ALA A 83 -8.07 -4.44 0.84
CA ALA A 83 -8.75 -4.69 -0.43
C ALA A 83 -9.84 -3.65 -0.70
N LEU A 84 -10.64 -3.30 0.31
CA LEU A 84 -11.67 -2.26 0.23
C LEU A 84 -11.07 -0.88 -0.06
N ILE A 85 -9.94 -0.54 0.55
CA ILE A 85 -9.21 0.70 0.25
C ILE A 85 -8.72 0.72 -1.20
N GLY A 86 -8.10 -0.38 -1.66
CA GLY A 86 -7.63 -0.51 -3.04
C GLY A 86 -8.76 -0.41 -4.06
N ALA A 87 -9.98 -0.79 -3.68
CA ALA A 87 -11.20 -0.66 -4.47
C ALA A 87 -11.92 0.71 -4.28
N GLY A 88 -11.33 1.68 -3.58
CA GLY A 88 -11.93 3.00 -3.32
C GLY A 88 -13.05 3.00 -2.26
N GLN A 89 -13.38 1.86 -1.66
CA GLN A 89 -14.47 1.69 -0.69
C GLN A 89 -14.01 1.97 0.75
N ARG A 90 -13.50 3.17 1.01
CA ARG A 90 -12.98 3.56 2.33
C ARG A 90 -14.02 3.48 3.45
N SER A 91 -15.25 3.94 3.19
CA SER A 91 -16.35 3.89 4.16
C SER A 91 -16.65 2.46 4.60
N ALA A 92 -16.65 1.51 3.65
CA ALA A 92 -16.81 0.10 3.95
C ALA A 92 -15.68 -0.44 4.83
N ALA A 93 -14.43 -0.02 4.61
CA ALA A 93 -13.30 -0.39 5.46
C ALA A 93 -13.44 0.13 6.91
N LEU A 94 -13.92 1.37 7.09
CA LEU A 94 -14.17 1.95 8.41
C LEU A 94 -15.32 1.25 9.14
N VAL A 95 -16.42 0.94 8.43
CA VAL A 95 -17.54 0.17 8.98
C VAL A 95 -17.05 -1.21 9.46
N HIS A 96 -16.23 -1.89 8.66
CA HIS A 96 -15.72 -3.20 9.03
C HIS A 96 -14.82 -3.15 10.28
N TYR A 97 -13.95 -2.14 10.40
CA TYR A 97 -13.15 -1.94 11.61
C TYR A 97 -14.01 -1.75 12.85
N ALA A 98 -15.04 -0.90 12.77
CA ALA A 98 -15.94 -0.63 13.91
C ALA A 98 -16.69 -1.90 14.34
N GLN A 99 -17.14 -2.72 13.38
CA GLN A 99 -17.78 -4.00 13.65
C GLN A 99 -16.83 -4.96 14.37
N LEU A 100 -15.61 -5.13 13.87
CA LEU A 100 -14.61 -6.00 14.51
C LEU A 100 -14.23 -5.50 15.90
N GLN A 101 -14.04 -4.19 16.07
CA GLN A 101 -13.74 -3.60 17.37
C GLN A 101 -14.84 -3.88 18.40
N GLY A 102 -16.11 -3.72 18.01
CA GLY A 102 -17.24 -4.07 18.87
C GLY A 102 -17.21 -5.54 19.28
N ARG A 103 -17.04 -6.45 18.31
CA ARG A 103 -16.99 -7.89 18.60
C ARG A 103 -15.80 -8.30 19.48
N LEU A 104 -14.62 -7.74 19.27
CA LEU A 104 -13.46 -8.02 20.14
C LEU A 104 -13.69 -7.54 21.58
N ALA A 105 -14.33 -6.38 21.73
CA ALA A 105 -14.69 -5.86 23.05
C ALA A 105 -15.77 -6.71 23.72
N ASP A 106 -16.83 -7.05 22.99
CA ASP A 106 -17.99 -7.77 23.50
C ASP A 106 -17.69 -9.26 23.77
N GLU A 107 -16.99 -9.93 22.85
CA GLU A 107 -16.73 -11.38 22.93
C GLU A 107 -15.47 -11.71 23.72
N LEU A 108 -14.42 -10.87 23.66
CA LEU A 108 -13.12 -11.17 24.27
C LEU A 108 -12.66 -10.14 25.32
N GLY A 109 -13.35 -9.01 25.48
CA GLY A 109 -12.89 -7.91 26.34
C GLY A 109 -11.57 -7.28 25.85
N LEU A 110 -11.21 -7.49 24.59
CA LEU A 110 -9.94 -7.05 24.00
C LEU A 110 -10.14 -5.82 23.13
N ASN A 111 -9.08 -5.01 23.04
CA ASN A 111 -8.98 -3.98 22.02
C ASN A 111 -8.29 -4.55 20.77
N PRO A 112 -8.59 -4.00 19.57
CA PRO A 112 -7.86 -4.34 18.35
C PRO A 112 -6.35 -4.20 18.54
N GLY A 113 -5.57 -5.11 17.99
CA GLY A 113 -4.12 -5.10 18.02
C GLY A 113 -3.50 -3.92 17.26
N PRO A 114 -2.19 -3.65 17.49
CA PRO A 114 -1.52 -2.46 16.98
C PRO A 114 -1.57 -2.34 15.44
N ALA A 115 -1.35 -3.44 14.72
CA ALA A 115 -1.35 -3.42 13.26
C ALA A 115 -2.70 -2.98 12.65
N LEU A 116 -3.81 -3.39 13.28
CA LEU A 116 -5.16 -3.04 12.84
C LEU A 116 -5.51 -1.60 13.24
N ARG A 117 -5.09 -1.15 14.43
CA ARG A 117 -5.22 0.24 14.87
C ARG A 117 -4.42 1.21 13.99
N ASP A 118 -3.22 0.84 13.60
CA ASP A 118 -2.36 1.67 12.72
C ASP A 118 -2.99 1.80 11.32
N LEU A 119 -3.57 0.72 10.80
CA LEU A 119 -4.34 0.76 9.55
C LEU A 119 -5.55 1.69 9.67
N HIS A 120 -6.33 1.59 10.75
CA HIS A 120 -7.45 2.49 10.99
C HIS A 120 -7.03 3.95 11.16
N ALA A 121 -5.94 4.22 11.88
CA ALA A 121 -5.38 5.57 12.02
C ALA A 121 -5.00 6.15 10.65
N SER A 122 -4.40 5.35 9.76
CA SER A 122 -4.09 5.76 8.38
C SER A 122 -5.35 6.11 7.58
N LEU A 123 -6.48 5.45 7.87
CA LEU A 123 -7.79 5.73 7.27
C LEU A 123 -8.51 6.95 7.85
N ILE A 124 -8.07 7.49 8.99
CA ILE A 124 -8.65 8.71 9.56
C ILE A 124 -7.75 9.90 9.24
N GLN A 125 -6.44 9.74 9.38
CA GLN A 125 -5.44 10.80 9.23
C GLN A 125 -5.07 11.06 7.77
N ARG A 126 -6.06 11.21 6.89
CA ARG A 126 -5.76 11.74 5.56
C ARG A 126 -5.04 13.08 5.74
N PRO A 127 -3.91 13.33 5.07
CA PRO A 127 -3.47 14.71 4.96
C PRO A 127 -4.63 15.49 4.31
N GLN A 128 -5.13 16.53 4.98
CA GLN A 128 -6.12 17.46 4.41
C GLN A 128 -5.58 18.14 3.13
N TRP A 129 -4.28 18.03 2.93
CA TRP A 129 -3.54 18.35 1.73
C TRP A 129 -3.45 17.09 0.85
N SER A 130 -4.10 17.11 -0.31
CA SER A 130 -3.84 16.13 -1.37
C SER A 130 -2.89 16.79 -2.36
N PRO A 131 -1.68 16.24 -2.59
CA PRO A 131 -0.75 16.82 -3.56
C PRO A 131 -1.40 16.84 -4.94
N ARG A 132 -1.23 17.95 -5.68
CA ARG A 132 -1.69 18.11 -7.07
C ARG A 132 -0.49 18.55 -7.90
N GLN A 133 0.42 17.62 -8.14
CA GLN A 133 1.73 17.91 -8.74
C GLN A 133 1.82 17.52 -10.21
N LEU A 134 0.69 17.21 -10.86
CA LEU A 134 0.70 17.00 -12.30
C LEU A 134 1.19 18.28 -13.01
N PRO A 135 2.18 18.16 -13.91
CA PRO A 135 2.48 19.20 -14.89
C PRO A 135 1.22 19.65 -15.64
N ALA A 136 1.28 20.85 -16.21
CA ALA A 136 0.16 21.41 -16.97
C ALA A 136 -0.34 20.42 -18.04
N ALA A 137 -1.66 20.38 -18.21
CA ALA A 137 -2.29 19.54 -19.22
C ALA A 137 -1.77 19.93 -20.61
N PRO A 138 -1.44 18.97 -21.48
CA PRO A 138 -1.04 19.27 -22.84
C PRO A 138 -2.20 19.94 -23.61
N MET A 139 -1.97 21.13 -24.19
CA MET A 139 -3.04 21.95 -24.80
C MET A 139 -3.58 21.44 -26.15
N ASP A 140 -2.94 20.45 -26.77
CA ASP A 140 -3.41 19.82 -28.02
C ASP A 140 -3.02 18.34 -27.98
N PHE A 141 -4.02 17.47 -27.82
CA PHE A 141 -3.84 16.01 -27.75
C PHE A 141 -4.80 15.35 -28.75
N THR A 142 -4.25 14.65 -29.75
CA THR A 142 -5.04 14.10 -30.86
C THR A 142 -4.68 12.63 -31.10
N GLY A 143 -5.70 11.79 -31.36
CA GLY A 143 -5.53 10.51 -32.06
C GLY A 143 -5.05 9.28 -31.27
N VAL A 144 -5.23 9.21 -29.95
CA VAL A 144 -4.64 8.15 -29.10
C VAL A 144 -5.69 7.41 -28.24
N THR A 145 -6.87 7.15 -28.81
CA THR A 145 -8.02 6.58 -28.08
C THR A 145 -7.83 5.12 -27.66
N ALA A 146 -7.15 4.31 -28.47
CA ALA A 146 -6.91 2.90 -28.16
C ALA A 146 -5.90 2.73 -27.01
N GLU A 147 -4.87 3.57 -26.97
CA GLU A 147 -3.86 3.57 -25.91
C GLU A 147 -4.44 4.11 -24.60
N LEU A 148 -5.28 5.15 -24.64
CA LEU A 148 -6.01 5.63 -23.45
C LEU A 148 -6.91 4.52 -22.89
N ALA A 149 -7.68 3.84 -23.73
CA ALA A 149 -8.51 2.71 -23.31
C ALA A 149 -7.68 1.55 -22.74
N ALA A 150 -6.44 1.35 -23.21
CA ALA A 150 -5.53 0.37 -22.64
C ALA A 150 -5.01 0.77 -21.25
N LEU A 151 -4.87 2.07 -20.97
CA LEU A 151 -4.52 2.57 -19.64
C LEU A 151 -5.67 2.39 -18.63
N ASP A 152 -6.92 2.54 -19.08
CA ASP A 152 -8.11 2.35 -18.22
C ASP A 152 -8.25 0.90 -17.71
N LEU A 153 -7.80 -0.05 -18.51
CA LEU A 153 -7.84 -1.49 -18.18
C LEU A 153 -6.57 -1.98 -17.49
N ALA A 154 -5.59 -1.09 -17.30
CA ALA A 154 -4.29 -1.48 -16.79
C ALA A 154 -4.33 -1.70 -15.26
N GLY A 155 -3.48 -2.61 -14.79
CA GLY A 155 -3.31 -2.88 -13.36
C GLY A 155 -2.66 -1.71 -12.60
N PRO A 156 -2.36 -1.90 -11.30
CA PRO A 156 -1.89 -0.82 -10.42
C PRO A 156 -0.54 -0.18 -10.83
N ILE A 157 0.22 -0.82 -11.73
CA ILE A 157 1.46 -0.28 -12.27
C ILE A 157 1.42 -0.43 -13.79
N VAL A 158 1.61 0.68 -14.49
CA VAL A 158 1.57 0.74 -15.96
C VAL A 158 2.91 1.27 -16.47
N THR A 159 3.44 0.63 -17.51
CA THR A 159 4.67 1.09 -18.18
C THR A 159 4.33 1.48 -19.61
N ILE A 160 4.60 2.74 -19.97
CA ILE A 160 4.42 3.24 -21.34
C ILE A 160 5.78 3.24 -22.04
N THR A 161 5.94 2.40 -23.06
CA THR A 161 7.20 2.25 -23.81
C THR A 161 7.05 2.68 -25.26
N GLY A 162 8.14 3.12 -25.87
CA GLY A 162 8.15 3.56 -27.28
C GLY A 162 9.35 4.45 -27.58
N PRO A 163 9.59 4.78 -28.85
CA PRO A 163 10.73 5.59 -29.28
C PRO A 163 10.80 6.94 -28.54
N ALA A 164 12.01 7.51 -28.45
CA ALA A 164 12.19 8.86 -27.91
C ALA A 164 11.38 9.86 -28.76
N GLY A 165 10.75 10.85 -28.10
CA GLY A 165 9.96 11.88 -28.80
C GLY A 165 8.52 11.50 -29.17
N THR A 166 8.08 10.25 -29.05
CA THR A 166 6.71 9.81 -29.41
C THR A 166 5.60 10.32 -28.47
N GLY A 167 5.92 11.20 -27.50
CA GLY A 167 4.89 11.81 -26.65
C GLY A 167 4.36 10.92 -25.52
N LYS A 168 5.10 9.90 -25.07
CA LYS A 168 4.71 9.01 -23.95
C LYS A 168 4.31 9.78 -22.68
N THR A 169 5.10 10.79 -22.31
CA THR A 169 4.80 11.69 -21.18
C THR A 169 3.53 12.50 -21.43
N ARG A 170 3.29 12.92 -22.69
CA ARG A 170 2.06 13.65 -23.07
C ARG A 170 0.82 12.76 -22.92
N LEU A 171 0.90 11.51 -23.37
CA LEU A 171 -0.16 10.49 -23.18
C LEU A 171 -0.44 10.25 -21.70
N ALA A 172 0.61 10.02 -20.90
CA ALA A 172 0.48 9.80 -19.45
C ALA A 172 -0.17 11.00 -18.74
N LEU A 173 0.26 12.23 -19.07
CA LEU A 173 -0.29 13.45 -18.47
C LEU A 173 -1.74 13.68 -18.90
N HIS A 174 -2.07 13.43 -20.18
CA HIS A 174 -3.44 13.59 -20.67
C HIS A 174 -4.39 12.63 -19.92
N TRP A 175 -4.04 11.34 -19.86
CA TRP A 175 -4.81 10.34 -19.11
C TRP A 175 -4.95 10.72 -17.63
N ALA A 176 -3.84 11.14 -16.99
CA ALA A 176 -3.83 11.51 -15.58
C ALA A 176 -4.73 12.73 -15.27
N HIS A 177 -4.82 13.70 -16.19
CA HIS A 177 -5.72 14.84 -16.05
C HIS A 177 -7.19 14.43 -16.16
N GLU A 178 -7.53 13.56 -17.11
CA GLU A 178 -8.90 13.02 -17.26
C GLU A 178 -9.35 12.21 -16.04
N HIS A 179 -8.43 11.52 -15.36
CA HIS A 179 -8.72 10.63 -14.23
C HIS A 179 -8.43 11.25 -12.86
N THR A 180 -8.23 12.57 -12.75
CA THR A 180 -7.92 13.23 -11.46
C THR A 180 -8.96 12.98 -10.37
N SER A 181 -10.23 12.77 -10.74
CA SER A 181 -11.33 12.44 -9.81
C SER A 181 -11.17 11.08 -9.12
N ASP A 182 -10.55 10.13 -9.80
CA ASP A 182 -10.42 8.74 -9.35
C ASP A 182 -9.30 8.59 -8.32
N TYR A 183 -8.45 9.61 -8.22
CA TYR A 183 -7.33 9.71 -7.27
C TYR A 183 -7.52 10.89 -6.31
N PRO A 184 -8.56 10.87 -5.44
CA PRO A 184 -8.84 11.96 -4.51
C PRO A 184 -7.79 12.10 -3.40
N ASP A 185 -6.85 11.16 -3.28
CA ASP A 185 -5.72 11.22 -2.34
C ASP A 185 -4.60 12.15 -2.85
N GLY A 186 -4.58 12.46 -4.14
CA GLY A 186 -3.60 13.34 -4.78
C GLY A 186 -2.83 12.66 -5.91
N GLN A 187 -2.13 13.47 -6.68
CA GLN A 187 -1.30 13.05 -7.82
C GLN A 187 0.12 13.61 -7.63
N LEU A 188 1.11 12.72 -7.78
CA LEU A 188 2.54 13.05 -7.73
C LEU A 188 3.14 12.80 -9.12
N PHE A 189 4.06 13.67 -9.53
CA PHE A 189 4.81 13.53 -10.77
C PHE A 189 6.28 13.69 -10.47
N VAL A 190 7.11 12.85 -11.08
CA VAL A 190 8.57 13.00 -11.04
C VAL A 190 9.15 12.73 -12.42
N ASP A 191 10.10 13.58 -12.81
CA ASP A 191 11.00 13.28 -13.91
C ASP A 191 12.23 12.55 -13.35
N LEU A 192 12.42 11.29 -13.77
CA LEU A 192 13.54 10.45 -13.30
C LEU A 192 14.85 10.73 -14.04
N ASN A 193 14.86 11.63 -15.03
CA ASN A 193 16.07 11.95 -15.79
C ASN A 193 17.14 12.59 -14.89
N GLY A 194 18.13 11.79 -14.47
CA GLY A 194 19.27 12.23 -13.67
C GLY A 194 19.02 12.35 -12.17
N SER A 195 17.85 11.92 -11.69
CA SER A 195 17.47 11.99 -10.26
C SER A 195 17.97 10.78 -9.46
N ASP A 196 18.49 11.01 -8.25
CA ASP A 196 18.81 9.92 -7.31
C ASP A 196 17.52 9.34 -6.71
N PRO A 197 17.32 8.00 -6.73
CA PRO A 197 16.11 7.39 -6.20
C PRO A 197 15.80 7.74 -4.73
N ALA A 198 16.81 7.95 -3.89
CA ALA A 198 16.58 8.30 -2.49
C ALA A 198 16.03 9.72 -2.33
N ASP A 199 16.43 10.64 -3.20
CA ASP A 199 15.93 12.02 -3.21
C ASP A 199 14.47 12.08 -3.68
N VAL A 200 14.13 11.33 -4.74
CA VAL A 200 12.74 11.19 -5.22
C VAL A 200 11.81 10.66 -4.14
N VAL A 201 12.23 9.60 -3.44
CA VAL A 201 11.43 9.02 -2.35
C VAL A 201 11.25 10.02 -1.20
N ARG A 202 12.29 10.78 -0.83
CA ARG A 202 12.18 11.82 0.21
C ARG A 202 11.24 12.94 -0.20
N GLU A 203 11.29 13.35 -1.47
CA GLU A 203 10.37 14.35 -2.02
C GLU A 203 8.92 13.88 -1.91
N PHE A 204 8.63 12.64 -2.32
CA PHE A 204 7.28 12.08 -2.25
C PHE A 204 6.76 11.92 -0.81
N ILE A 205 7.60 11.46 0.11
CA ILE A 205 7.26 11.34 1.54
C ILE A 205 6.90 12.72 2.13
N THR A 206 7.65 13.75 1.74
CA THR A 206 7.38 15.14 2.15
C THR A 206 6.09 15.65 1.52
N ALA A 207 5.90 15.41 0.23
CA ALA A 207 4.72 15.78 -0.54
C ALA A 207 3.45 15.04 -0.09
N LEU A 208 3.54 13.91 0.59
CA LEU A 208 2.40 13.20 1.19
C LEU A 208 2.10 13.66 2.62
N GLY A 209 2.76 14.71 3.11
CA GLY A 209 2.46 15.32 4.39
C GLY A 209 2.96 14.51 5.60
N THR A 210 3.80 13.49 5.40
CA THR A 210 4.43 12.76 6.49
C THR A 210 5.56 13.60 7.10
N SER A 211 5.15 14.58 7.90
CA SER A 211 6.07 15.31 8.76
C SER A 211 6.61 14.32 9.78
N ARG A 212 7.87 13.92 9.64
CA ARG A 212 8.57 13.13 10.65
C ARG A 212 8.57 13.96 11.94
N THR A 213 7.69 13.59 12.88
CA THR A 213 7.67 14.01 14.30
C THR A 213 8.46 15.29 14.59
N ALA A 214 7.80 16.44 14.48
CA ALA A 214 8.24 17.65 15.14
C ALA A 214 7.00 18.31 15.72
N SER A 215 7.02 18.44 17.05
CA SER A 215 6.04 19.22 17.78
C SER A 215 6.04 20.68 17.27
N HIS A 216 4.97 21.39 17.60
CA HIS A 216 4.77 22.83 17.52
C HIS A 216 4.23 23.47 16.23
N ARG A 217 3.02 24.00 16.44
CA ARG A 217 2.57 25.37 16.13
C ARG A 217 2.81 25.85 14.70
N ASN A 218 1.69 25.82 13.98
CA ASN A 218 1.16 26.89 13.14
C ASN A 218 2.14 28.07 12.92
N ARG A 219 2.79 28.08 11.76
CA ARG A 219 3.32 29.29 11.13
C ARG A 219 3.11 29.19 9.64
N THR A 220 2.17 30.00 9.17
CA THR A 220 1.99 30.45 7.80
C THR A 220 3.31 30.47 7.02
N ARG A 221 3.46 29.55 6.07
CA ARG A 221 4.48 29.67 5.01
C ARG A 221 3.78 29.62 3.66
N ARG A 222 3.69 30.80 3.04
CA ARG A 222 3.60 30.94 1.58
C ARG A 222 4.84 30.25 1.00
N GLN A 223 4.70 29.02 0.52
CA GLN A 223 5.74 28.41 -0.31
C GLN A 223 5.60 28.99 -1.71
N ARG A 224 6.49 29.95 -2.02
CA ARG A 224 6.79 30.33 -3.39
C ARG A 224 7.47 29.12 -4.03
N PHE A 225 6.75 28.40 -4.88
CA PHE A 225 7.37 27.53 -5.86
C PHE A 225 8.05 28.42 -6.89
N THR A 226 9.37 28.50 -6.84
CA THR A 226 10.17 29.07 -7.93
C THR A 226 10.08 28.10 -9.10
N ALA A 227 9.22 28.44 -10.07
CA ALA A 227 9.31 27.91 -11.41
C ALA A 227 10.70 28.25 -11.98
N HIS A 228 11.59 27.27 -12.06
CA HIS A 228 12.76 27.39 -12.92
C HIS A 228 12.29 27.07 -14.34
N CYS A 229 11.91 28.12 -15.08
CA CYS A 229 11.87 28.09 -16.55
C CYS A 229 13.26 27.74 -17.07
N TRP A 230 13.39 26.73 -17.94
CA TRP A 230 14.45 26.68 -18.95
C TRP A 230 13.88 26.21 -20.31
N PRO A 231 14.50 26.67 -21.41
CA PRO A 231 13.81 27.12 -22.61
C PRO A 231 13.62 26.03 -23.68
N THR A 232 12.67 26.30 -24.57
CA THR A 232 12.57 25.74 -25.92
C THR A 232 13.92 25.79 -26.64
N ALA A 233 14.36 24.66 -27.19
CA ALA A 233 15.35 24.63 -28.25
C ALA A 233 14.94 23.57 -29.28
N ALA A 234 14.65 24.08 -30.48
CA ALA A 234 14.46 23.34 -31.71
C ALA A 234 15.78 22.69 -32.18
N CYS A 235 15.66 21.51 -32.78
CA CYS A 235 16.22 21.13 -34.07
C CYS A 235 15.40 19.94 -34.60
#